data_AF-A0A246JJT1-F1
#
_entry.id   AF-A0A246JJT1-F1
#
_cell.length_a   1.000
_cell.length_b   1.000
_cell.length_c   1.000
_cell.angle_alpha   90.00
_cell.angle_beta   90.00
_cell.angle_gamma   90.00
#
_symmetry.space_group_name_H-M   'P 1'
#
loop_
_entity.id
_entity.type
_entity.pdbx_description
1 polymer ?
#
loop_
_entity_poly.entity_id
_entity_poly.type
_entity_poly.pdbx_seq_one_letter_code
_entity_poly.pdbx_strand_id
1 'polypeptide(L)'
;MTATFSDLLLEYGIAPNKVALLRHHTPTRGSYAASIADLWRDDPEGFFLYQDTQKENRPIFRNRKIWASFVSPTAGETLFVGLFDAKYLKTGVADWTCPYRGDQPGEGQPVDRFSTRLRSELSEQIGKLRVDWPHSNLRTWKRKAEGLPLPVVPSTLVRQTRLPLNDAALVDALARLGFEERNRTSKVVQMQRGDLVIYVKRKTATRPLVVHPGFLDVADSLRALGVITIEPPRSYVNAHLREFPEYIAPLRTTVGRHGFALGVTDSNLAATIALLEDASRLETDDGTVRLVAPAEAPLTEKERLQAARIGQGDFRNALVIAWDGTCPLAGVDHLSLLRASHIKPWRSSTNAERLDAFNGLLLAAHVDALFDRGLISFEDDGTLLISSTISQNNLDRLGIVRGAMISGLDARHGTYLAHHRTHCFVP
;
A
#
# COMPACT_ATOMS: atom_id res chain seq x y z
N MET A 1 21.85 -9.20 -36.73
CA MET A 1 22.04 -10.03 -35.52
C MET A 1 20.99 -9.61 -34.51
N THR A 2 20.25 -10.55 -33.93
CA THR A 2 19.35 -10.28 -32.81
C THR A 2 20.18 -9.84 -31.61
N ALA A 3 19.97 -8.62 -31.12
CA ALA A 3 20.68 -8.12 -29.95
C ALA A 3 20.44 -9.05 -28.75
N THR A 4 21.48 -9.39 -28.01
CA THR A 4 21.37 -10.22 -26.81
C THR A 4 21.31 -9.36 -25.55
N PHE A 5 20.80 -9.94 -24.46
CA PHE A 5 20.83 -9.27 -23.15
C PHE A 5 22.27 -8.95 -22.69
N SER A 6 23.26 -9.75 -23.08
CA SER A 6 24.67 -9.49 -22.79
C SER A 6 25.20 -8.27 -23.55
N ASP A 7 24.78 -8.08 -24.80
CA ASP A 7 25.12 -6.87 -25.56
C ASP A 7 24.53 -5.62 -24.90
N LEU A 8 23.29 -5.72 -24.42
CA LEU A 8 22.62 -4.67 -23.67
C LEU A 8 23.32 -4.35 -22.34
N LEU A 9 23.81 -5.35 -21.61
CA LEU A 9 24.62 -5.12 -20.41
C LEU A 9 25.91 -4.37 -20.73
N LEU A 10 26.60 -4.75 -21.81
CA LEU A 10 27.84 -4.12 -22.24
C LEU A 10 27.64 -2.67 -22.68
N GLU A 11 26.53 -2.36 -23.36
CA GLU A 11 26.15 -0.99 -23.75
C GLU A 11 26.03 -0.05 -22.54
N TYR A 12 25.53 -0.57 -21.41
CA TYR A 12 25.40 0.18 -20.16
C TYR A 12 26.64 0.05 -19.25
N GLY A 13 27.77 -0.44 -19.77
CA GLY A 13 29.04 -0.55 -19.05
C GLY A 13 29.07 -1.67 -17.99
N ILE A 14 28.19 -2.68 -18.11
CA ILE A 14 28.05 -3.75 -17.12
C ILE A 14 28.66 -5.03 -17.66
N ALA A 15 29.73 -5.48 -17.02
CA ALA A 15 30.40 -6.71 -17.41
C ALA A 15 29.50 -7.95 -17.16
N PRO A 16 29.15 -8.75 -18.19
CA PRO A 16 28.29 -9.93 -18.04
C PRO A 16 28.85 -10.99 -17.07
N ASN A 17 30.16 -11.01 -16.84
CA ASN A 17 30.80 -11.90 -15.86
C ASN A 17 30.48 -11.55 -14.38
N LYS A 18 29.93 -10.36 -14.13
CA LYS A 18 29.46 -9.92 -12.80
C LYS A 18 27.98 -10.18 -12.58
N VAL A 19 27.23 -10.55 -13.63
CA VAL A 19 25.77 -10.65 -13.61
C VAL A 19 25.32 -12.11 -13.49
N ALA A 20 24.49 -12.39 -12.48
CA ALA A 20 23.68 -13.59 -12.38
C ALA A 20 22.31 -13.32 -13.00
N LEU A 21 21.87 -14.17 -13.92
CA LEU A 21 20.52 -14.15 -14.49
C LEU A 21 19.61 -15.01 -13.61
N LEU A 22 18.48 -14.47 -13.18
CA LEU A 22 17.47 -15.16 -12.38
C LEU A 22 16.15 -15.16 -13.16
N ARG A 23 15.67 -16.34 -13.58
CA ARG A 23 14.34 -16.52 -14.14
C ARG A 23 13.43 -17.12 -13.10
N HIS A 24 12.58 -16.30 -12.51
CA HIS A 24 11.55 -16.73 -11.59
C HIS A 24 10.38 -17.33 -12.39
N HIS A 25 10.28 -18.65 -12.33
CA HIS A 25 9.19 -19.39 -12.94
C HIS A 25 8.69 -20.42 -11.93
N THR A 26 7.42 -20.30 -11.56
CA THR A 26 6.75 -21.23 -10.65
C THR A 26 5.59 -21.88 -11.41
N PRO A 27 5.59 -23.22 -11.55
CA PRO A 27 4.52 -23.92 -12.28
C PRO A 27 3.22 -24.03 -11.48
N THR A 28 3.27 -23.77 -10.17
CA THR A 28 2.14 -23.89 -9.25
C THR A 28 1.77 -22.53 -8.69
N ARG A 29 0.47 -22.27 -8.56
CA ARG A 29 -0.09 -21.07 -7.93
C ARG A 29 0.42 -20.93 -6.49
N GLY A 30 0.76 -19.70 -6.07
CA GLY A 30 1.14 -19.39 -4.69
C GLY A 30 -0.09 -19.15 -3.81
N SER A 31 0.12 -19.16 -2.50
CA SER A 31 -0.94 -18.91 -1.50
C SER A 31 -1.37 -17.44 -1.46
N TYR A 32 -0.42 -16.51 -1.69
CA TYR A 32 -0.68 -15.07 -1.63
C TYR A 32 -0.66 -14.37 -3.00
N ALA A 33 -0.11 -15.00 -4.04
CA ALA A 33 -0.12 -14.47 -5.40
C ALA A 33 -0.27 -15.58 -6.44
N ALA A 34 -0.93 -15.29 -7.55
CA ALA A 34 -1.17 -16.29 -8.59
C ALA A 34 0.13 -16.71 -9.31
N SER A 35 1.03 -15.76 -9.56
CA SER A 35 2.37 -15.98 -10.12
C SER A 35 3.42 -15.08 -9.46
N ILE A 36 4.70 -15.37 -9.69
CA ILE A 36 5.78 -14.44 -9.28
C ILE A 36 5.72 -13.13 -10.08
N ALA A 37 5.17 -13.14 -11.29
CA ALA A 37 4.93 -11.92 -12.05
C ALA A 37 3.86 -11.04 -11.38
N ASP A 38 2.79 -11.65 -10.87
CA ASP A 38 1.78 -10.94 -10.06
C ASP A 38 2.39 -10.46 -8.75
N LEU A 39 3.20 -11.27 -8.07
CA LEU A 39 3.92 -10.83 -6.87
C LEU A 39 4.83 -9.63 -7.16
N TRP A 40 5.60 -9.66 -8.25
CA TRP A 40 6.43 -8.53 -8.65
C TRP A 40 5.62 -7.27 -8.97
N ARG A 41 4.46 -7.43 -9.63
CA ARG A 41 3.57 -6.32 -10.01
C ARG A 41 2.86 -5.71 -8.80
N ASP A 42 2.32 -6.55 -7.93
CA ASP A 42 1.35 -6.18 -6.90
C ASP A 42 2.02 -5.98 -5.52
N ASP A 43 3.09 -6.73 -5.21
CA ASP A 43 3.91 -6.58 -4.01
C ASP A 43 5.43 -6.66 -4.31
N PRO A 44 6.03 -5.57 -4.83
CA PRO A 44 7.45 -5.51 -5.12
C PRO A 44 8.36 -5.79 -3.91
N GLU A 45 7.91 -5.46 -2.69
CA GLU A 45 8.67 -5.74 -1.47
C GLU A 45 8.64 -7.22 -1.11
N GLY A 46 7.49 -7.88 -1.28
CA GLY A 46 7.36 -9.33 -1.23
C GLY A 46 8.18 -10.01 -2.31
N PHE A 47 8.22 -9.48 -3.53
CA PHE A 47 9.11 -9.97 -4.57
C PHE A 47 10.59 -9.83 -4.17
N PHE A 48 10.98 -8.72 -3.55
CA PHE A 48 12.35 -8.55 -3.04
C PHE A 48 12.65 -9.53 -1.91
N LEU A 49 11.75 -9.68 -0.94
CA LEU A 49 11.88 -10.66 0.14
C LEU A 49 11.98 -12.10 -0.40
N TYR A 50 11.19 -12.41 -1.43
CA TYR A 50 11.24 -13.67 -2.15
C TYR A 50 12.57 -13.89 -2.87
N GLN A 51 13.03 -12.96 -3.72
CA GLN A 51 14.28 -13.12 -4.46
C GLN A 51 15.51 -13.10 -3.53
N ASP A 52 15.47 -12.31 -2.45
CA ASP A 52 16.56 -12.18 -1.49
C ASP A 52 16.72 -13.44 -0.61
N THR A 53 15.72 -14.32 -0.60
CA THR A 53 15.77 -15.59 0.12
C THR A 53 16.16 -16.71 -0.82
N GLN A 54 17.34 -17.29 -0.60
CA GLN A 54 17.86 -18.35 -1.44
C GLN A 54 18.18 -19.59 -0.63
N LYS A 55 18.02 -20.77 -1.23
CA LYS A 55 18.57 -22.00 -0.63
C LYS A 55 20.07 -21.82 -0.37
N GLU A 56 20.57 -22.38 0.71
CA GLU A 56 21.98 -22.31 1.11
C GLU A 56 22.94 -22.77 -0.02
N ASN A 57 24.19 -22.33 0.06
CA ASN A 57 25.32 -22.85 -0.73
C ASN A 57 25.10 -22.74 -2.24
N ARG A 58 24.82 -21.51 -2.69
CA ARG A 58 24.69 -21.17 -4.12
C ARG A 58 25.81 -20.23 -4.55
N PRO A 59 26.98 -20.74 -5.02
CA PRO A 59 28.15 -19.94 -5.35
C PRO A 59 27.88 -18.84 -6.38
N ILE A 60 26.97 -19.06 -7.33
CA ILE A 60 26.62 -18.06 -8.34
C ILE A 60 26.13 -16.75 -7.73
N PHE A 61 25.33 -16.81 -6.66
CA PHE A 61 24.78 -15.64 -5.99
C PHE A 61 25.78 -14.95 -5.07
N ARG A 62 26.72 -15.72 -4.50
CA ARG A 62 27.79 -15.16 -3.67
C ARG A 62 28.88 -14.49 -4.52
N ASN A 63 29.18 -15.05 -5.70
CA ASN A 63 30.27 -14.58 -6.56
C ASN A 63 29.83 -13.43 -7.50
N ARG A 64 28.55 -13.35 -7.85
CA ARG A 64 28.00 -12.36 -8.78
C ARG A 64 27.10 -11.40 -8.03
N LYS A 65 27.66 -10.21 -7.77
CA LYS A 65 27.03 -9.15 -6.99
C LYS A 65 25.93 -8.40 -7.73
N ILE A 66 25.73 -8.68 -9.03
CA ILE A 66 24.66 -8.07 -9.82
C ILE A 66 23.70 -9.18 -10.24
N TRP A 67 22.42 -9.01 -9.97
CA TRP A 67 21.36 -9.93 -10.39
C TRP A 67 20.48 -9.26 -11.43
N ALA A 68 20.29 -9.91 -12.57
CA ALA A 68 19.28 -9.56 -13.56
C ALA A 68 18.11 -10.52 -13.37
N SER A 69 16.99 -10.01 -12.85
CA SER A 69 15.82 -10.83 -12.54
C SER A 69 14.80 -10.75 -13.66
N PHE A 70 14.13 -11.87 -13.91
CA PHE A 70 13.10 -12.05 -14.92
C PHE A 70 11.93 -12.83 -14.33
N VAL A 71 10.72 -12.54 -14.78
CA VAL A 71 9.48 -13.27 -14.40
C VAL A 71 8.78 -13.79 -15.65
N SER A 72 7.81 -14.68 -15.47
CA SER A 72 6.96 -15.21 -16.56
C SER A 72 5.50 -14.80 -16.33
N PRO A 73 5.03 -13.67 -16.92
CA PRO A 73 3.65 -13.24 -16.80
C PRO A 73 2.66 -14.20 -17.47
N THR A 74 3.04 -14.74 -18.62
CA THR A 74 2.31 -15.80 -19.30
C THR A 74 3.25 -16.93 -19.71
N ALA A 75 2.69 -18.10 -20.05
CA ALA A 75 3.47 -19.28 -20.39
C ALA A 75 4.39 -19.01 -21.61
N GLY A 76 5.68 -19.31 -21.46
CA GLY A 76 6.69 -19.09 -22.50
C GLY A 76 7.30 -17.69 -22.53
N GLU A 77 6.72 -16.72 -21.81
CA GLU A 77 7.28 -15.37 -21.74
C GLU A 77 8.33 -15.25 -20.63
N THR A 78 9.38 -14.47 -20.88
CA THR A 78 10.38 -14.11 -19.87
C THR A 78 10.61 -12.60 -19.94
N LEU A 79 10.03 -11.91 -18.97
CA LEU A 79 10.00 -10.46 -18.85
C LEU A 79 11.06 -9.99 -17.87
N PHE A 80 11.88 -9.03 -18.29
CA PHE A 80 12.87 -8.42 -17.42
C PHE A 80 12.21 -7.54 -16.35
N VAL A 81 12.58 -7.76 -15.08
CA VAL A 81 11.97 -7.04 -13.93
C VAL A 81 12.94 -6.17 -13.16
N GLY A 82 14.23 -6.23 -13.51
CA GLY A 82 15.22 -5.30 -12.97
C GLY A 82 16.62 -5.87 -12.89
N LEU A 83 17.55 -4.93 -12.74
CA LEU A 83 18.93 -5.21 -12.39
C LEU A 83 19.14 -4.80 -10.93
N PHE A 84 19.81 -5.64 -10.15
CA PHE A 84 19.91 -5.45 -8.70
C PHE A 84 21.36 -5.64 -8.23
N ASP A 85 21.83 -4.76 -7.36
CA ASP A 85 23.00 -5.04 -6.53
C ASP A 85 22.59 -5.97 -5.40
N ALA A 86 23.17 -7.16 -5.37
CA ALA A 86 22.91 -8.19 -4.37
C ALA A 86 24.06 -8.28 -3.38
N LYS A 87 23.77 -8.00 -2.11
CA LYS A 87 24.71 -8.15 -1.00
C LYS A 87 24.29 -9.34 -0.13
N TYR A 88 25.16 -10.33 0.00
CA TYR A 88 24.96 -11.41 0.98
C TYR A 88 24.98 -10.83 2.40
N LEU A 89 24.02 -11.26 3.23
CA LEU A 89 23.88 -10.84 4.62
C LEU A 89 24.32 -11.94 5.58
N LYS A 90 23.58 -13.06 5.60
CA LYS A 90 23.79 -14.18 6.52
C LYS A 90 23.12 -15.45 6.00
N THR A 91 23.52 -16.60 6.56
CA THR A 91 22.79 -17.86 6.46
C THR A 91 22.08 -18.09 7.79
N GLY A 92 20.82 -18.52 7.77
CA GLY A 92 20.08 -18.84 8.98
C GLY A 92 18.70 -19.40 8.66
N VAL A 93 18.00 -19.91 9.68
CA VAL A 93 16.61 -20.34 9.54
C VAL A 93 15.74 -19.08 9.39
N ALA A 94 14.86 -19.07 8.39
CA ALA A 94 13.97 -17.96 8.15
C ALA A 94 12.89 -17.90 9.24
N ASP A 95 12.71 -16.76 9.90
CA ASP A 95 11.66 -16.49 10.88
C ASP A 95 10.46 -15.75 10.29
N TRP A 96 10.35 -15.73 8.94
CA TRP A 96 9.27 -15.08 8.20
C TRP A 96 8.56 -16.06 7.26
N THR A 97 7.37 -15.67 6.83
CA THR A 97 6.58 -16.41 5.84
C THR A 97 6.97 -16.00 4.42
N CYS A 98 7.06 -16.96 3.50
CA CYS A 98 7.31 -16.70 2.08
C CYS A 98 6.14 -15.89 1.50
N PRO A 99 6.38 -14.69 0.93
CA PRO A 99 5.32 -13.83 0.41
C PRO A 99 4.67 -14.38 -0.87
N TYR A 100 5.23 -15.44 -1.46
CA TYR A 100 4.59 -16.15 -2.56
C TYR A 100 3.83 -17.40 -2.09
N ARG A 101 4.56 -18.32 -1.44
CA ARG A 101 4.07 -19.66 -1.13
C ARG A 101 3.28 -19.75 0.18
N GLY A 102 3.44 -18.80 1.09
CA GLY A 102 2.85 -18.88 2.43
C GLY A 102 3.53 -19.89 3.36
N ASP A 103 4.59 -20.56 2.91
CA ASP A 103 5.40 -21.47 3.72
C ASP A 103 6.57 -20.75 4.39
N GLN A 104 7.17 -21.36 5.41
CA GLN A 104 8.44 -20.90 5.95
C GLN A 104 9.55 -21.21 4.92
N PRO A 105 10.32 -20.22 4.45
CA PRO A 105 11.39 -20.47 3.49
C PRO A 105 12.42 -21.47 4.03
N GLY A 106 12.75 -22.46 3.20
CA GLY A 106 13.68 -23.52 3.60
C GLY A 106 13.03 -24.63 4.41
N GLU A 107 11.74 -24.55 4.76
CA GLU A 107 11.01 -25.59 5.52
C GLU A 107 11.75 -25.96 6.82
N GLY A 108 12.18 -24.94 7.57
CA GLY A 108 12.97 -25.10 8.81
C GLY A 108 14.47 -25.31 8.58
N GLN A 109 14.94 -25.47 7.34
CA GLN A 109 16.36 -25.52 7.01
C GLN A 109 16.97 -24.13 6.81
N PRO A 110 18.30 -23.96 7.02
CA PRO A 110 18.97 -22.70 6.76
C PRO A 110 18.85 -22.22 5.30
N VAL A 111 18.66 -20.91 5.15
CA VAL A 111 18.62 -20.21 3.85
C VAL A 111 19.67 -19.10 3.83
N ASP A 112 20.22 -18.83 2.65
CA ASP A 112 21.05 -17.66 2.41
C ASP A 112 20.15 -16.43 2.25
N ARG A 113 20.44 -15.39 3.02
CA ARG A 113 19.76 -14.10 2.93
C ARG A 113 20.64 -13.09 2.22
N PHE A 114 20.06 -12.43 1.23
CA PHE A 114 20.64 -11.30 0.51
C PHE A 114 19.87 -10.01 0.81
N SER A 115 20.47 -8.88 0.46
CA SER A 115 19.79 -7.60 0.29
C SER A 115 19.99 -7.20 -1.16
N THR A 116 18.90 -7.11 -1.92
CA THR A 116 18.92 -6.54 -3.27
C THR A 116 18.58 -5.06 -3.25
N ARG A 117 19.24 -4.29 -4.12
CA ARG A 117 18.91 -2.89 -4.40
C ARG A 117 18.80 -2.69 -5.89
N LEU A 118 17.67 -2.18 -6.36
CA LEU A 118 17.45 -1.94 -7.78
C LEU A 118 18.45 -0.89 -8.29
N ARG A 119 19.05 -1.20 -9.44
CA ARG A 119 19.97 -0.36 -10.18
C ARG A 119 19.20 0.51 -11.18
N SER A 120 19.71 1.71 -11.44
CA SER A 120 19.10 2.62 -12.40
C SER A 120 19.39 2.22 -13.85
N GLU A 121 20.48 1.51 -14.07
CA GLU A 121 20.82 0.94 -15.38
C GLU A 121 19.74 -0.06 -15.82
N LEU A 122 19.28 0.07 -17.07
CA LEU A 122 18.18 -0.72 -17.64
C LEU A 122 16.83 -0.56 -16.93
N SER A 123 16.65 0.41 -16.03
CA SER A 123 15.36 0.67 -15.39
C SER A 123 14.24 0.94 -16.40
N GLU A 124 14.54 1.63 -17.51
CA GLU A 124 13.61 1.87 -18.62
C GLU A 124 13.13 0.61 -19.34
N GLN A 125 13.88 -0.49 -19.19
CA GLN A 125 13.61 -1.77 -19.82
C GLN A 125 12.77 -2.70 -18.93
N ILE A 126 12.58 -2.35 -17.66
CA ILE A 126 11.77 -3.12 -16.71
C ILE A 126 10.33 -3.20 -17.22
N GLY A 127 9.79 -4.41 -17.27
CA GLY A 127 8.43 -4.64 -17.76
C GLY A 127 8.22 -4.47 -19.27
N LYS A 128 9.27 -4.11 -20.04
CA LYS A 128 9.22 -3.96 -21.50
C LYS A 128 10.09 -4.99 -22.21
N LEU A 129 11.29 -5.20 -21.68
CA LEU A 129 12.30 -6.04 -22.28
C LEU A 129 11.95 -7.50 -22.08
N ARG A 130 11.79 -8.19 -23.20
CA ARG A 130 11.51 -9.62 -23.25
C ARG A 130 12.73 -10.34 -23.78
N VAL A 131 13.01 -11.49 -23.20
CA VAL A 131 14.10 -12.34 -23.63
C VAL A 131 13.57 -13.71 -24.02
N ASP A 132 14.16 -14.28 -25.07
CA ASP A 132 13.92 -15.66 -25.43
C ASP A 132 14.78 -16.55 -24.52
N TRP A 133 14.15 -17.15 -23.52
CA TRP A 133 14.83 -18.05 -22.60
C TRP A 133 14.91 -19.44 -23.23
N PRO A 134 16.10 -20.01 -23.48
CA PRO A 134 16.25 -21.21 -24.31
C PRO A 134 15.36 -22.38 -23.87
N HIS A 135 14.52 -22.88 -24.79
CA HIS A 135 13.56 -23.97 -24.56
C HIS A 135 14.19 -25.26 -24.02
N SER A 136 15.44 -25.54 -24.38
CA SER A 136 16.22 -26.69 -23.87
C SER A 136 16.47 -26.63 -22.35
N ASN A 137 16.11 -25.52 -21.69
CA ASN A 137 16.50 -25.23 -20.31
C ASN A 137 15.41 -24.50 -19.49
N LEU A 138 14.13 -24.68 -19.81
CA LEU A 138 13.00 -24.03 -19.09
C LEU A 138 12.96 -24.29 -17.57
N ARG A 139 13.59 -25.37 -17.10
CA ARG A 139 13.70 -25.74 -15.67
C ARG A 139 14.85 -25.03 -14.94
N THR A 140 15.79 -24.42 -15.68
CA THR A 140 16.97 -23.76 -15.12
C THR A 140 16.66 -22.30 -14.80
N TRP A 141 16.37 -22.04 -13.54
CA TRP A 141 15.92 -20.74 -13.05
C TRP A 141 17.06 -19.75 -12.74
N LYS A 142 18.35 -20.15 -12.80
CA LYS A 142 19.49 -19.23 -12.63
C LYS A 142 20.68 -19.58 -13.51
N ARG A 143 21.37 -18.56 -14.06
CA ARG A 143 22.55 -18.73 -14.96
C ARG A 143 23.53 -17.57 -14.86
N LYS A 144 24.72 -17.75 -15.44
CA LYS A 144 25.67 -16.66 -15.68
C LYS A 144 25.22 -15.90 -16.94
N ALA A 145 25.40 -14.58 -16.97
CA ALA A 145 25.14 -13.82 -18.20
C ALA A 145 26.23 -14.04 -19.27
N GLU A 146 27.48 -14.29 -18.86
CA GLU A 146 28.57 -14.63 -19.78
C GLU A 146 28.30 -15.94 -20.53
N GLY A 147 28.59 -15.96 -21.84
CA GLY A 147 28.51 -17.17 -22.66
C GLY A 147 27.09 -17.71 -22.90
N LEU A 148 26.04 -16.99 -22.47
CA LEU A 148 24.66 -17.34 -22.77
C LEU A 148 24.08 -16.36 -23.80
N PRO A 149 23.80 -16.81 -25.04
CA PRO A 149 22.99 -16.00 -25.94
C PRO A 149 21.57 -15.96 -25.37
N LEU A 150 21.14 -14.78 -24.93
CA LEU A 150 19.80 -14.52 -24.45
C LEU A 150 19.18 -13.45 -25.37
N PRO A 151 18.59 -13.86 -26.51
CA PRO A 151 18.09 -12.93 -27.52
C PRO A 151 17.00 -12.02 -26.95
N VAL A 152 17.10 -10.73 -27.25
CA VAL A 152 16.05 -9.76 -26.94
C VAL A 152 14.96 -9.87 -28.01
N VAL A 153 13.71 -10.02 -27.57
CA VAL A 153 12.55 -10.16 -28.46
C VAL A 153 11.87 -8.80 -28.62
N PRO A 154 11.66 -8.30 -29.86
CA PRO A 154 10.86 -7.11 -30.10
C PRO A 154 9.40 -7.34 -29.68
N SER A 155 8.84 -6.44 -28.85
CA SER A 155 7.45 -6.54 -28.40
C SER A 155 6.49 -5.98 -29.46
N THR A 156 5.52 -6.79 -29.92
CA THR A 156 4.39 -6.37 -30.78
C THR A 156 3.11 -6.07 -29.98
N LEU A 157 3.11 -6.20 -28.66
CA LEU A 157 1.94 -5.92 -27.82
C LEU A 157 2.24 -4.77 -26.86
N VAL A 158 1.95 -3.56 -27.35
CA VAL A 158 1.89 -2.35 -26.55
C VAL A 158 0.56 -2.36 -25.79
N ARG A 159 0.50 -2.96 -24.60
CA ARG A 159 -0.30 -2.38 -23.52
C ARG A 159 0.67 -1.54 -22.69
N GLN A 160 0.66 -0.23 -22.94
CA GLN A 160 1.36 0.76 -22.12
C GLN A 160 0.75 0.78 -20.70
N THR A 161 1.20 -0.09 -19.81
CA THR A 161 1.37 0.35 -18.41
C THR A 161 2.70 1.08 -18.38
N ARG A 162 2.67 2.41 -18.54
CA ARG A 162 3.87 3.24 -18.45
C ARG A 162 4.49 3.04 -17.06
N LEU A 163 5.82 2.96 -16.97
CA LEU A 163 6.51 2.82 -15.69
C LEU A 163 6.25 4.06 -14.81
N PRO A 164 6.28 3.91 -13.47
CA PRO A 164 6.25 5.06 -12.59
C PRO A 164 7.47 5.96 -12.87
N LEU A 165 7.25 7.28 -12.83
CA LEU A 165 8.31 8.28 -12.86
C LEU A 165 9.32 8.01 -11.75
N ASN A 166 10.62 8.07 -12.06
CA ASN A 166 11.66 8.08 -11.04
C ASN A 166 11.66 9.39 -10.25
N ASP A 167 12.41 9.47 -9.15
CA ASP A 167 12.39 10.63 -8.25
C ASP A 167 12.77 11.96 -8.93
N ALA A 168 13.80 11.97 -9.78
CA ALA A 168 14.20 13.17 -10.51
C ALA A 168 13.14 13.62 -11.52
N ALA A 169 12.67 12.69 -12.37
CA ALA A 169 11.67 12.97 -13.38
C ALA A 169 10.33 13.39 -12.77
N LEU A 170 9.97 12.83 -11.61
CA LEU A 170 8.77 13.22 -10.87
C LEU A 170 8.87 14.65 -10.32
N VAL A 171 10.01 15.05 -9.77
CA VAL A 171 10.21 16.45 -9.30
C VAL A 171 10.06 17.42 -10.46
N ASP A 172 10.69 17.14 -11.60
CA ASP A 172 10.60 18.00 -12.79
C ASP A 172 9.16 18.06 -13.34
N ALA A 173 8.46 16.92 -13.36
CA ALA A 173 7.07 16.86 -13.80
C ALA A 173 6.14 17.64 -12.86
N LEU A 174 6.34 17.55 -11.54
CA LEU A 174 5.58 18.33 -10.55
C LEU A 174 5.87 19.83 -10.66
N ALA A 175 7.12 20.22 -10.90
CA ALA A 175 7.49 21.61 -11.13
C ALA A 175 6.79 22.19 -12.38
N ARG A 176 6.69 21.41 -13.47
CA ARG A 176 5.90 21.80 -14.67
C ARG A 176 4.41 21.91 -14.39
N LEU A 177 3.90 21.16 -13.42
CA LEU A 177 2.54 21.31 -12.91
C LEU A 177 2.42 22.50 -11.93
N GLY A 178 3.47 23.28 -11.67
CA GLY A 178 3.40 24.45 -10.79
C GLY A 178 3.55 24.14 -9.30
N PHE A 179 4.13 23.00 -8.94
CA PHE A 179 4.60 22.78 -7.57
C PHE A 179 5.93 23.50 -7.32
N GLU A 180 6.02 24.16 -6.18
CA GLU A 180 7.24 24.77 -5.67
C GLU A 180 7.97 23.79 -4.75
N GLU A 181 9.29 23.67 -4.91
CA GLU A 181 10.14 22.94 -3.98
C GLU A 181 10.34 23.76 -2.70
N ARG A 182 9.90 23.21 -1.55
CA ARG A 182 10.04 23.87 -0.25
C ARG A 182 11.26 23.43 0.53
N ASN A 183 11.62 22.15 0.41
CA ASN A 183 12.71 21.56 1.18
C ASN A 183 13.27 20.32 0.48
N ARG A 184 14.59 20.12 0.56
CA ARG A 184 15.28 18.96 -0.02
C ARG A 184 16.23 18.34 0.99
N THR A 185 16.05 17.04 1.22
CA THR A 185 16.93 16.22 2.06
C THR A 185 17.57 15.12 1.21
N SER A 186 18.44 14.29 1.79
CA SER A 186 19.00 13.12 1.12
C SER A 186 17.97 12.01 0.85
N LYS A 187 16.80 12.05 1.51
CA LYS A 187 15.78 11.00 1.47
C LYS A 187 14.44 11.43 0.86
N VAL A 188 14.07 12.71 0.96
CA VAL A 188 12.80 13.24 0.43
C VAL A 188 12.96 14.67 -0.10
N VAL A 189 12.15 15.03 -1.08
CA VAL A 189 11.92 16.41 -1.55
C VAL A 189 10.48 16.79 -1.19
N GLN A 190 10.28 17.95 -0.58
CA GLN A 190 8.96 18.50 -0.29
C GLN A 190 8.54 19.42 -1.44
N MET A 191 7.39 19.13 -2.02
CA MET A 191 6.79 19.91 -3.11
C MET A 191 5.43 20.45 -2.64
N GLN A 192 5.10 21.69 -2.97
CA GLN A 192 3.84 22.32 -2.57
C GLN A 192 3.22 23.11 -3.73
N ARG A 193 1.90 22.96 -3.93
CA ARG A 193 1.10 23.78 -4.83
C ARG A 193 -0.18 24.21 -4.12
N GLY A 194 -0.31 25.51 -3.84
CA GLY A 194 -1.37 26.00 -2.95
C GLY A 194 -1.29 25.33 -1.57
N ASP A 195 -2.39 24.71 -1.15
CA ASP A 195 -2.48 23.99 0.14
C ASP A 195 -2.07 22.50 0.03
N LEU A 196 -1.85 21.99 -1.19
CA LEU A 196 -1.47 20.59 -1.40
C LEU A 196 0.04 20.41 -1.18
N VAL A 197 0.39 19.76 -0.07
CA VAL A 197 1.76 19.34 0.23
C VAL A 197 1.94 17.86 -0.10
N ILE A 198 2.98 17.56 -0.89
CA ILE A 198 3.37 16.20 -1.24
C ILE A 198 4.89 16.03 -1.04
N TYR A 199 5.32 14.79 -0.86
CA TYR A 199 6.75 14.48 -0.79
C TYR A 199 7.14 13.54 -1.91
N VAL A 200 8.36 13.70 -2.43
CA VAL A 200 8.99 12.78 -3.38
C VAL A 200 10.10 12.04 -2.66
N LYS A 201 9.99 10.72 -2.54
CA LYS A 201 11.08 9.86 -2.04
C LYS A 201 12.26 9.94 -3.00
N ARG A 202 13.46 10.08 -2.46
CA ARG A 202 14.70 10.12 -3.24
C ARG A 202 15.36 8.75 -3.29
N LYS A 203 16.13 8.52 -4.36
CA LYS A 203 16.89 7.26 -4.58
C LYS A 203 15.99 6.02 -4.57
N THR A 204 14.77 6.15 -5.07
CA THR A 204 13.83 5.04 -5.23
C THR A 204 13.18 5.10 -6.61
N ALA A 205 13.01 3.94 -7.24
CA ALA A 205 12.28 3.80 -8.50
C ALA A 205 10.84 3.30 -8.28
N THR A 206 10.47 3.00 -7.02
CA THR A 206 9.19 2.37 -6.68
C THR A 206 8.35 3.33 -5.85
N ARG A 207 7.24 3.78 -6.44
CA ARG A 207 6.23 4.64 -5.79
C ARG A 207 6.85 5.86 -5.09
N PRO A 208 7.46 6.78 -5.86
CA PRO A 208 8.21 7.88 -5.28
C PRO A 208 7.31 9.00 -4.76
N LEU A 209 6.08 9.14 -5.26
CA LEU A 209 5.15 10.14 -4.75
C LEU A 209 4.62 9.70 -3.38
N VAL A 210 4.66 10.57 -2.39
CA VAL A 210 4.10 10.34 -1.06
C VAL A 210 3.06 11.40 -0.77
N VAL A 211 1.84 10.96 -0.51
CA VAL A 211 0.70 11.80 -0.19
C VAL A 211 0.31 11.64 1.27
N HIS A 212 -0.43 12.61 1.77
CA HIS A 212 -0.93 12.58 3.14
C HIS A 212 -1.85 11.34 3.35
N PRO A 213 -1.81 10.66 4.52
CA PRO A 213 -2.66 9.48 4.78
C PRO A 213 -4.17 9.75 4.66
N GLY A 214 -4.59 11.00 4.84
CA GLY A 214 -5.98 11.43 4.68
C GLY A 214 -6.56 11.29 3.26
N PHE A 215 -5.77 10.86 2.27
CA PHE A 215 -6.23 10.55 0.89
C PHE A 215 -6.54 9.05 0.67
N LEU A 216 -6.70 8.27 1.76
CA LEU A 216 -7.07 6.86 1.69
C LEU A 216 -8.50 6.65 1.13
N ASP A 217 -9.39 7.61 1.34
CA ASP A 217 -10.76 7.65 0.83
C ASP A 217 -10.82 7.61 -0.71
N VAL A 218 -9.82 8.20 -1.38
CA VAL A 218 -9.71 8.21 -2.85
C VAL A 218 -8.78 7.14 -3.41
N ALA A 219 -8.36 6.16 -2.61
CA ALA A 219 -7.45 5.09 -3.05
C ALA A 219 -8.00 4.30 -4.25
N ASP A 220 -9.30 4.00 -4.28
CA ASP A 220 -9.97 3.34 -5.41
C ASP A 220 -9.94 4.18 -6.68
N SER A 221 -10.25 5.47 -6.56
CA SER A 221 -10.20 6.42 -7.68
C SER A 221 -8.78 6.57 -8.22
N LEU A 222 -7.78 6.59 -7.34
CA LEU A 222 -6.36 6.59 -7.73
C LEU A 222 -6.02 5.30 -8.51
N ARG A 223 -6.48 4.13 -8.05
CA ARG A 223 -6.29 2.86 -8.77
C ARG A 223 -6.95 2.86 -10.14
N ALA A 224 -8.16 3.42 -10.26
CA ALA A 224 -8.84 3.55 -11.54
C ALA A 224 -8.06 4.41 -12.55
N LEU A 225 -7.25 5.37 -12.08
CA LEU A 225 -6.31 6.15 -12.89
C LEU A 225 -5.01 5.39 -13.22
N GLY A 226 -4.89 4.11 -12.83
CA GLY A 226 -3.67 3.31 -13.00
C GLY A 226 -2.54 3.71 -12.06
N VAL A 227 -2.84 4.37 -10.93
CA VAL A 227 -1.84 4.69 -9.89
C VAL A 227 -1.52 3.42 -9.12
N ILE A 228 -0.23 3.13 -8.98
CA ILE A 228 0.24 1.92 -8.29
C ILE A 228 0.22 2.18 -6.78
N THR A 229 -0.63 1.43 -6.06
CA THR A 229 -0.88 1.48 -4.61
C THR A 229 -0.50 0.13 -3.96
N ILE A 230 -0.50 0.01 -2.62
CA ILE A 230 -0.38 -1.29 -1.91
C ILE A 230 -1.71 -1.58 -1.20
N GLU A 231 -2.14 -2.85 -1.15
CA GLU A 231 -3.15 -3.33 -0.20
C GLU A 231 -2.58 -4.31 0.84
N PRO A 232 -2.80 -4.08 2.15
CA PRO A 232 -3.26 -2.81 2.73
C PRO A 232 -2.22 -1.70 2.50
N PRO A 233 -2.64 -0.42 2.47
CA PRO A 233 -1.77 0.71 2.18
C PRO A 233 -0.62 0.80 3.19
N ARG A 234 0.57 0.32 2.79
CA ARG A 234 1.77 0.36 3.63
C ARG A 234 2.30 1.79 3.72
N SER A 235 2.24 2.34 4.94
CA SER A 235 2.71 3.66 5.31
C SER A 235 4.22 3.82 5.09
N TYR A 236 4.62 4.85 4.35
CA TYR A 236 6.02 5.27 4.27
C TYR A 236 6.34 6.17 5.45
N VAL A 237 7.27 5.73 6.30
CA VAL A 237 7.60 6.42 7.58
C VAL A 237 8.98 7.07 7.52
N ASN A 238 9.03 8.40 7.64
CA ASN A 238 10.26 9.18 7.64
C ASN A 238 10.10 10.49 8.45
N ALA A 239 11.08 10.80 9.30
CA ALA A 239 11.09 12.01 10.14
C ALA A 239 11.08 13.33 9.35
N HIS A 240 11.47 13.31 8.07
CA HIS A 240 11.48 14.50 7.21
C HIS A 240 10.11 14.82 6.56
N LEU A 241 9.08 13.99 6.77
CA LEU A 241 7.71 14.28 6.33
C LEU A 241 7.05 15.28 7.30
N ARG A 242 7.65 16.46 7.50
CA ARG A 242 7.33 17.40 8.58
C ARG A 242 5.87 17.88 8.59
N GLU A 243 5.20 17.92 7.45
CA GLU A 243 3.79 18.30 7.33
C GLU A 243 2.82 17.12 7.47
N PHE A 244 3.34 15.91 7.61
CA PHE A 244 2.54 14.68 7.71
C PHE A 244 2.44 14.21 9.17
N PRO A 245 1.40 13.42 9.51
CA PRO A 245 1.12 13.04 10.89
C PRO A 245 2.19 12.12 11.46
N GLU A 246 2.38 12.26 12.76
CA GLU A 246 3.25 11.37 13.53
C GLU A 246 2.68 9.95 13.57
N TYR A 247 3.57 8.98 13.56
CA TYR A 247 3.22 7.58 13.48
C TYR A 247 4.30 6.72 14.09
N ILE A 248 3.86 5.79 14.92
CA ILE A 248 4.70 4.76 15.51
C ILE A 248 4.46 3.50 14.69
N ALA A 249 5.44 3.13 13.86
CA ALA A 249 5.33 1.90 13.08
C ALA A 249 5.31 0.68 14.02
N PRO A 250 4.55 -0.40 13.72
CA PRO A 250 4.40 -1.59 14.58
C PRO A 250 5.70 -2.31 14.99
N LEU A 251 6.85 -1.86 14.52
CA LEU A 251 8.19 -2.41 14.73
C LEU A 251 9.25 -1.33 15.03
N ARG A 252 8.83 -0.10 15.37
CA ARG A 252 9.74 1.01 15.71
C ARG A 252 9.41 1.56 17.10
N THR A 253 10.46 1.83 17.87
CA THR A 253 10.38 2.52 19.17
C THR A 253 10.40 4.04 19.04
N THR A 254 10.68 4.57 17.84
CA THR A 254 10.78 6.01 17.58
C THR A 254 9.57 6.52 16.81
N VAL A 255 9.04 7.66 17.25
CA VAL A 255 7.99 8.40 16.56
C VAL A 255 8.56 8.90 15.23
N GLY A 256 7.97 8.42 14.13
CA GLY A 256 8.22 8.93 12.78
C GLY A 256 7.04 9.77 12.31
N ARG A 257 7.09 10.21 11.05
CA ARG A 257 5.91 10.77 10.35
C ARG A 257 5.60 9.91 9.15
N HIS A 258 4.33 9.76 8.79
CA HIS A 258 3.94 8.81 7.75
C HIS A 258 3.06 9.38 6.64
N GLY A 259 3.20 8.81 5.45
CA GLY A 259 2.37 9.11 4.29
C GLY A 259 2.16 7.87 3.43
N PHE A 260 1.26 7.98 2.44
CA PHE A 260 0.97 6.90 1.51
C PHE A 260 1.79 7.03 0.23
N ALA A 261 2.50 5.96 -0.13
CA ALA A 261 3.40 5.96 -1.28
C ALA A 261 2.72 5.46 -2.55
N LEU A 262 2.65 6.34 -3.55
CA LEU A 262 2.01 6.19 -4.84
C LEU A 262 3.02 6.06 -5.98
N GLY A 263 2.74 5.16 -6.91
CA GLY A 263 3.43 5.04 -8.19
C GLY A 263 2.63 5.74 -9.28
N VAL A 264 3.18 6.83 -9.77
CA VAL A 264 2.57 7.67 -10.79
C VAL A 264 3.43 7.68 -12.03
N THR A 265 2.80 7.75 -13.19
CA THR A 265 3.38 7.75 -14.53
C THR A 265 3.14 9.11 -15.17
N ASP A 266 3.86 9.46 -16.24
CA ASP A 266 3.58 10.70 -16.98
C ASP A 266 2.10 10.81 -17.43
N SER A 267 1.49 9.69 -17.81
CA SER A 267 0.11 9.68 -18.32
C SER A 267 -0.95 9.92 -17.26
N ASN A 268 -0.70 9.54 -16.01
CA ASN A 268 -1.70 9.67 -14.94
C ASN A 268 -1.33 10.69 -13.87
N LEU A 269 -0.12 11.26 -13.89
CA LEU A 269 0.31 12.24 -12.90
C LEU A 269 -0.64 13.44 -12.84
N ALA A 270 -0.97 14.07 -13.97
CA ALA A 270 -1.85 15.23 -13.99
C ALA A 270 -3.24 14.92 -13.43
N ALA A 271 -3.83 13.80 -13.82
CA ALA A 271 -5.13 13.33 -13.31
C ALA A 271 -5.06 12.97 -11.82
N THR A 272 -3.95 12.36 -11.38
CA THR A 272 -3.69 12.05 -9.97
C THR A 272 -3.64 13.31 -9.13
N ILE A 273 -2.88 14.32 -9.56
CA ILE A 273 -2.81 15.60 -8.86
C ILE A 273 -4.18 16.28 -8.85
N ALA A 274 -4.90 16.30 -9.97
CA ALA A 274 -6.24 16.89 -10.03
C ALA A 274 -7.21 16.20 -9.05
N LEU A 275 -7.18 14.86 -8.97
CA LEU A 275 -7.98 14.08 -8.02
C LEU A 275 -7.58 14.37 -6.57
N LEU A 276 -6.28 14.46 -6.25
CA LEU A 276 -5.82 14.79 -4.90
C LEU A 276 -6.21 16.21 -4.50
N GLU A 277 -6.14 17.15 -5.43
CA GLU A 277 -6.61 18.51 -5.18
C GLU A 277 -8.13 18.56 -5.02
N ASP A 278 -8.87 17.80 -5.81
CA ASP A 278 -10.31 17.68 -5.66
C ASP A 278 -10.68 17.02 -4.33
N ALA A 279 -10.00 15.94 -3.94
CA ALA A 279 -10.13 15.29 -2.64
C ALA A 279 -9.72 16.20 -1.46
N SER A 280 -8.80 17.14 -1.71
CA SER A 280 -8.45 18.20 -0.75
C SER A 280 -9.51 19.30 -0.67
N ARG A 281 -10.44 19.35 -1.63
CA ARG A 281 -11.57 20.29 -1.71
C ARG A 281 -12.92 19.64 -1.36
N LEU A 282 -13.06 18.32 -1.51
CA LEU A 282 -14.31 17.59 -1.29
C LEU A 282 -14.78 17.78 0.15
N GLU A 283 -15.96 18.37 0.24
CA GLU A 283 -16.74 18.54 1.47
C GLU A 283 -17.28 17.17 1.88
N THR A 284 -16.95 16.75 3.10
CA THR A 284 -17.80 15.79 3.82
C THR A 284 -19.08 16.53 4.25
N ASP A 285 -20.15 15.81 4.58
CA ASP A 285 -21.43 16.38 5.07
C ASP A 285 -21.27 17.40 6.24
N ASP A 286 -20.09 17.49 6.84
CA ASP A 286 -19.70 18.40 7.93
C ASP A 286 -18.81 19.61 7.55
N GLY A 287 -18.68 19.98 6.26
CA GLY A 287 -18.15 21.29 5.83
C GLY A 287 -16.66 21.37 5.40
N THR A 288 -16.28 22.55 4.87
CA THR A 288 -15.06 22.81 4.06
C THR A 288 -13.76 22.92 4.89
N VAL A 289 -12.68 22.18 4.54
CA VAL A 289 -11.37 22.23 5.27
C VAL A 289 -10.15 22.06 4.35
N ARG A 290 -9.11 22.91 4.52
CA ARG A 290 -7.83 22.96 3.76
C ARG A 290 -6.58 22.94 4.68
N LEU A 291 -5.50 22.30 4.19
CA LEU A 291 -4.30 21.76 4.88
C LEU A 291 -3.19 22.79 5.24
N VAL A 292 -2.52 22.68 6.43
CA VAL A 292 -1.04 22.71 6.73
C VAL A 292 -0.77 22.81 8.28
N ALA A 293 0.29 22.16 8.80
CA ALA A 293 0.73 21.98 10.22
C ALA A 293 1.68 23.14 10.70
N PRO A 294 2.43 23.17 11.86
CA PRO A 294 2.78 22.20 12.92
C PRO A 294 2.66 22.75 14.39
N ALA A 295 3.34 22.07 15.35
CA ALA A 295 3.21 22.18 16.80
C ALA A 295 3.70 23.51 17.44
N GLU A 296 3.03 23.87 18.55
CA GLU A 296 3.38 24.87 19.60
C GLU A 296 2.64 26.22 19.65
N ALA A 297 1.46 26.37 19.03
CA ALA A 297 0.58 27.53 19.27
C ALA A 297 -0.90 27.11 19.47
N PRO A 298 -1.71 27.90 20.21
CA PRO A 298 -3.09 27.52 20.53
C PRO A 298 -3.93 27.49 19.25
N LEU A 299 -4.48 26.31 18.97
CA LEU A 299 -5.13 25.94 17.71
C LEU A 299 -6.35 26.84 17.43
N THR A 300 -6.36 27.46 16.25
CA THR A 300 -7.51 28.06 15.58
C THR A 300 -8.52 26.99 15.15
N GLU A 301 -9.78 27.39 14.91
CA GLU A 301 -10.86 26.48 14.50
C GLU A 301 -10.53 25.66 13.24
N LYS A 302 -9.73 26.25 12.34
CA LYS A 302 -9.20 25.62 11.13
C LYS A 302 -8.24 24.45 11.43
N GLU A 303 -7.45 24.54 12.51
CA GLU A 303 -6.47 23.52 12.91
C GLU A 303 -7.12 22.36 13.68
N ARG A 304 -8.24 22.61 14.37
CA ARG A 304 -9.06 21.56 15.02
C ARG A 304 -9.70 20.60 14.01
N LEU A 305 -10.11 21.11 12.85
CA LEU A 305 -10.76 20.35 11.79
C LEU A 305 -9.79 19.43 11.03
N GLN A 306 -8.51 19.81 10.91
CA GLN A 306 -7.48 18.99 10.27
C GLN A 306 -6.97 17.86 11.18
N ALA A 307 -6.83 18.11 12.48
CA ALA A 307 -6.55 17.07 13.48
C ALA A 307 -7.68 16.02 13.55
N ALA A 308 -8.93 16.45 13.32
CA ALA A 308 -10.08 15.56 13.25
C ALA A 308 -9.99 14.58 12.06
N ARG A 309 -9.48 15.00 10.89
CA ARG A 309 -9.38 14.16 9.68
C ARG A 309 -8.21 13.15 9.74
N ILE A 310 -7.06 13.55 10.29
CA ILE A 310 -5.94 12.63 10.61
C ILE A 310 -6.41 11.61 11.64
N GLY A 311 -7.07 12.12 12.69
CA GLY A 311 -7.65 11.32 13.74
C GLY A 311 -8.67 10.31 13.24
N GLN A 312 -9.53 10.71 12.31
CA GLN A 312 -10.50 9.85 11.65
C GLN A 312 -9.86 8.80 10.73
N GLY A 313 -8.74 9.12 10.07
CA GLY A 313 -7.98 8.15 9.26
C GLY A 313 -7.32 7.06 10.12
N ASP A 314 -6.65 7.46 11.20
CA ASP A 314 -6.04 6.52 12.15
C ASP A 314 -7.11 5.73 12.92
N PHE A 315 -8.20 6.39 13.33
CA PHE A 315 -9.38 5.76 13.93
C PHE A 315 -10.00 4.73 12.97
N ARG A 316 -10.23 5.09 11.70
CA ARG A 316 -10.76 4.17 10.69
C ARG A 316 -9.85 2.96 10.51
N ASN A 317 -8.54 3.16 10.39
CA ASN A 317 -7.60 2.06 10.24
C ASN A 317 -7.59 1.14 11.47
N ALA A 318 -7.67 1.72 12.68
CA ALA A 318 -7.78 0.95 13.91
C ALA A 318 -9.07 0.11 13.94
N LEU A 319 -10.19 0.64 13.46
CA LEU A 319 -11.44 -0.11 13.35
C LEU A 319 -11.38 -1.20 12.27
N VAL A 320 -10.77 -0.94 11.11
CA VAL A 320 -10.56 -1.97 10.09
C VAL A 320 -9.78 -3.15 10.65
N ILE A 321 -8.77 -2.90 11.49
CA ILE A 321 -8.00 -3.96 12.15
C ILE A 321 -8.82 -4.64 13.26
N ALA A 322 -9.49 -3.87 14.12
CA ALA A 322 -10.23 -4.38 15.26
C ALA A 322 -11.42 -5.27 14.86
N TRP A 323 -12.04 -4.97 13.72
CA TRP A 323 -13.23 -5.64 13.20
C TRP A 323 -12.94 -6.57 12.00
N ASP A 324 -11.67 -6.93 11.80
CA ASP A 324 -11.23 -7.82 10.72
C ASP A 324 -11.75 -7.43 9.32
N GLY A 325 -11.76 -6.13 9.05
CA GLY A 325 -12.21 -5.55 7.78
C GLY A 325 -13.68 -5.82 7.42
N THR A 326 -14.50 -6.25 8.39
CA THR A 326 -15.85 -6.74 8.14
C THR A 326 -16.87 -6.02 9.01
N CYS A 327 -18.05 -5.72 8.47
CA CYS A 327 -19.16 -5.22 9.27
C CYS A 327 -19.68 -6.32 10.21
N PRO A 328 -19.68 -6.13 11.54
CA PRO A 328 -20.03 -7.18 12.48
C PRO A 328 -21.53 -7.52 12.50
N LEU A 329 -22.38 -6.64 11.96
CA LEU A 329 -23.82 -6.90 11.86
C LEU A 329 -24.22 -7.48 10.49
N ALA A 330 -23.74 -6.88 9.40
CA ALA A 330 -24.17 -7.24 8.04
C ALA A 330 -23.21 -8.21 7.32
N GLY A 331 -22.01 -8.44 7.86
CA GLY A 331 -21.01 -9.33 7.26
C GLY A 331 -20.35 -8.81 5.98
N VAL A 332 -20.57 -7.55 5.60
CA VAL A 332 -19.94 -6.92 4.44
C VAL A 332 -18.44 -6.76 4.68
N ASP A 333 -17.60 -7.28 3.78
CA ASP A 333 -16.13 -7.28 3.85
C ASP A 333 -15.46 -6.38 2.78
N HIS A 334 -16.25 -5.68 1.97
CA HIS A 334 -15.74 -4.72 1.00
C HIS A 334 -15.52 -3.35 1.66
N LEU A 335 -14.26 -3.02 1.97
CA LEU A 335 -13.88 -1.83 2.77
C LEU A 335 -14.49 -0.51 2.28
N SER A 336 -14.69 -0.33 0.98
CA SER A 336 -15.25 0.90 0.39
C SER A 336 -16.75 1.08 0.71
N LEU A 337 -17.43 0.01 1.13
CA LEU A 337 -18.81 0.04 1.63
C LEU A 337 -18.89 0.18 3.16
N LEU A 338 -17.74 0.20 3.85
CA LEU A 338 -17.65 0.27 5.30
C LEU A 338 -17.32 1.68 5.77
N ARG A 339 -17.91 2.06 6.90
CA ARG A 339 -17.74 3.34 7.58
C ARG A 339 -17.21 3.10 9.00
N ALA A 340 -16.36 4.02 9.43
CA ALA A 340 -15.85 4.07 10.78
C ALA A 340 -16.80 4.95 11.60
N SER A 341 -17.83 4.33 12.18
CA SER A 341 -18.87 5.03 12.93
C SER A 341 -18.44 5.22 14.38
N HIS A 342 -18.58 6.44 14.91
CA HIS A 342 -18.34 6.71 16.33
C HIS A 342 -19.53 6.25 17.17
N ILE A 343 -19.28 5.51 18.25
CA ILE A 343 -20.33 5.07 19.18
C ILE A 343 -20.87 6.26 19.96
N LYS A 344 -20.00 7.00 20.64
CA LYS A 344 -20.31 8.31 21.22
C LYS A 344 -20.06 9.36 20.15
N PRO A 345 -21.09 10.09 19.69
CA PRO A 345 -20.96 11.01 18.57
C PRO A 345 -19.80 11.99 18.73
N TRP A 346 -19.13 12.30 17.62
CA TRP A 346 -17.94 13.15 17.61
C TRP A 346 -18.14 14.51 18.30
N ARG A 347 -19.34 15.12 18.12
CA ARG A 347 -19.76 16.38 18.75
C ARG A 347 -19.79 16.33 20.28
N SER A 348 -20.01 15.15 20.84
CA SER A 348 -20.11 14.90 22.28
C SER A 348 -18.83 14.29 22.87
N SER A 349 -17.88 13.91 22.02
CA SER A 349 -16.62 13.27 22.39
C SER A 349 -15.50 14.27 22.64
N THR A 350 -14.66 14.02 23.65
CA THR A 350 -13.39 14.70 23.89
C THR A 350 -12.36 14.33 22.82
N ASN A 351 -11.25 15.07 22.75
CA ASN A 351 -10.19 14.79 21.77
C ASN A 351 -9.59 13.38 21.92
N ALA A 352 -9.47 12.86 23.15
CA ALA A 352 -9.01 11.48 23.39
C ALA A 352 -10.05 10.46 22.89
N GLU A 353 -11.33 10.66 23.22
CA GLU A 353 -12.42 9.76 22.81
C GLU A 353 -12.64 9.75 21.29
N ARG A 354 -12.32 10.85 20.57
CA ARG A 354 -12.42 10.93 19.11
C ARG A 354 -11.42 10.04 18.38
N LEU A 355 -10.31 9.73 19.04
CA LEU A 355 -9.20 8.91 18.51
C LEU A 355 -9.20 7.48 19.08
N ASP A 356 -10.06 7.22 20.06
CA ASP A 356 -10.13 5.94 20.74
C ASP A 356 -10.85 4.91 19.86
N ALA A 357 -10.16 3.84 19.49
CA ALA A 357 -10.73 2.75 18.69
C ALA A 357 -11.92 2.06 19.41
N PHE A 358 -11.97 2.08 20.74
CA PHE A 358 -13.10 1.54 21.49
C PHE A 358 -14.35 2.43 21.43
N ASN A 359 -14.23 3.65 20.92
CA ASN A 359 -15.35 4.53 20.61
C ASN A 359 -15.85 4.35 19.17
N GLY A 360 -15.61 3.20 18.54
CA GLY A 360 -15.96 3.02 17.14
C GLY A 360 -16.39 1.62 16.75
N LEU A 361 -17.25 1.56 15.73
CA LEU A 361 -17.70 0.35 15.06
C LEU A 361 -17.41 0.47 13.57
N LEU A 362 -16.96 -0.64 12.95
CA LEU A 362 -16.84 -0.71 11.50
C LEU A 362 -18.17 -1.19 10.90
N LEU A 363 -18.96 -0.28 10.32
CA LEU A 363 -20.33 -0.60 9.90
C LEU A 363 -20.50 -0.45 8.38
N ALA A 364 -21.31 -1.32 7.78
CA ALA A 364 -21.71 -1.12 6.39
C ALA A 364 -22.55 0.17 6.27
N ALA A 365 -22.47 0.87 5.14
CA ALA A 365 -23.07 2.19 4.94
C ALA A 365 -24.56 2.31 5.39
N HIS A 366 -25.35 1.29 5.11
CA HIS A 366 -26.75 1.22 5.54
C HIS A 366 -26.92 1.00 7.06
N VAL A 367 -26.06 0.19 7.68
CA VAL A 367 -26.06 -0.07 9.14
C VAL A 367 -25.60 1.17 9.91
N ASP A 368 -24.53 1.80 9.44
CA ASP A 368 -24.03 3.09 9.94
C ASP A 368 -25.14 4.15 9.95
N ALA A 369 -25.87 4.29 8.85
CA ALA A 369 -26.97 5.25 8.76
C ALA A 369 -28.13 4.95 9.72
N LEU A 370 -28.38 3.67 10.06
CA LEU A 370 -29.37 3.30 11.08
C LEU A 370 -28.87 3.63 12.48
N PHE A 371 -27.60 3.34 12.76
CA PHE A 371 -26.97 3.55 14.06
C PHE A 371 -26.86 5.05 14.39
N ASP A 372 -26.30 5.85 13.48
CA ASP A 372 -26.13 7.30 13.66
C ASP A 372 -27.46 8.05 13.84
N ARG A 373 -28.54 7.55 13.22
CA ARG A 373 -29.90 8.09 13.39
C ARG A 373 -30.62 7.58 14.62
N GLY A 374 -29.98 6.74 15.42
CA GLY A 374 -30.56 6.13 16.62
C GLY A 374 -31.67 5.12 16.32
N LEU A 375 -31.79 4.63 15.08
CA LEU A 375 -32.79 3.62 14.70
C LEU A 375 -32.37 2.22 15.17
N ILE A 376 -31.08 2.01 15.41
CA ILE A 376 -30.54 0.84 16.08
C ILE A 376 -29.51 1.25 17.13
N SER A 377 -29.24 0.36 18.08
CA SER A 377 -28.13 0.45 19.03
C SER A 377 -27.72 -0.97 19.45
N PHE A 378 -26.76 -1.10 20.37
CA PHE A 378 -26.35 -2.40 20.92
C PHE A 378 -26.34 -2.36 22.44
N GLU A 379 -26.72 -3.46 23.06
CA GLU A 379 -26.43 -3.75 24.47
C GLU A 379 -24.93 -4.03 24.67
N ASP A 380 -24.47 -4.04 25.91
CA ASP A 380 -23.05 -4.24 26.24
C ASP A 380 -22.54 -5.65 25.87
N ASP A 381 -23.45 -6.62 25.77
CA ASP A 381 -23.14 -7.96 25.27
C ASP A 381 -23.12 -8.03 23.74
N GLY A 382 -23.58 -6.99 23.03
CA GLY A 382 -23.67 -6.95 21.57
C GLY A 382 -25.05 -7.27 21.01
N THR A 383 -26.06 -7.51 21.86
CA THR A 383 -27.45 -7.70 21.40
C THR A 383 -27.96 -6.46 20.68
N LEU A 384 -28.50 -6.62 19.48
CA LEU A 384 -29.06 -5.53 18.67
C LEU A 384 -30.37 -5.01 19.27
N LEU A 385 -30.41 -3.71 19.51
CA LEU A 385 -31.60 -2.93 19.85
C LEU A 385 -32.14 -2.27 18.59
N ILE A 386 -33.45 -2.33 18.37
CA ILE A 386 -34.10 -1.77 17.19
C ILE A 386 -35.22 -0.84 17.64
N SER A 387 -35.22 0.38 17.11
CA SER A 387 -36.24 1.39 17.34
C SER A 387 -37.63 0.90 16.91
N SER A 388 -38.64 1.28 17.68
CA SER A 388 -40.05 1.11 17.31
C SER A 388 -40.47 1.87 16.04
N THR A 389 -39.67 2.86 15.63
CA THR A 389 -39.98 3.75 14.49
C THR A 389 -39.67 3.15 13.12
N ILE A 390 -38.88 2.07 13.04
CA ILE A 390 -38.58 1.38 11.78
C ILE A 390 -39.49 0.17 11.57
N SER A 391 -40.19 0.14 10.43
CA SER A 391 -41.11 -0.95 10.08
C SER A 391 -40.38 -2.26 9.79
N GLN A 392 -41.05 -3.38 10.05
CA GLN A 392 -40.49 -4.71 9.76
C GLN A 392 -40.13 -4.89 8.27
N ASN A 393 -40.95 -4.37 7.35
CA ASN A 393 -40.66 -4.43 5.91
C ASN A 393 -39.34 -3.74 5.54
N ASN A 394 -39.04 -2.59 6.17
CA ASN A 394 -37.76 -1.92 5.95
C ASN A 394 -36.59 -2.69 6.56
N LEU A 395 -36.76 -3.31 7.74
CA LEU A 395 -35.74 -4.19 8.32
C LEU A 395 -35.43 -5.36 7.38
N ASP A 396 -36.45 -6.01 6.82
CA ASP A 396 -36.29 -7.13 5.89
C ASP A 396 -35.53 -6.70 4.62
N ARG A 397 -35.88 -5.53 4.04
CA ARG A 397 -35.19 -4.97 2.87
C ARG A 397 -33.74 -4.59 3.13
N LEU A 398 -33.43 -4.22 4.37
CA LEU A 398 -32.08 -3.84 4.81
C LEU A 398 -31.30 -5.05 5.35
N GLY A 399 -31.89 -6.24 5.40
CA GLY A 399 -31.25 -7.45 5.94
C GLY A 399 -31.01 -7.41 7.46
N ILE A 400 -31.78 -6.60 8.20
CA ILE A 400 -31.63 -6.45 9.65
C ILE A 400 -32.58 -7.39 10.38
N VAL A 401 -32.02 -8.35 11.12
CA VAL A 401 -32.80 -9.36 11.85
C VAL A 401 -32.97 -8.96 13.31
N ARG A 402 -34.21 -9.03 13.83
CA ARG A 402 -34.47 -8.81 15.26
C ARG A 402 -33.80 -9.91 16.09
N GLY A 403 -33.13 -9.53 17.18
CA GLY A 403 -32.36 -10.47 18.01
C GLY A 403 -31.00 -10.85 17.43
N ALA A 404 -30.55 -10.21 16.35
CA ALA A 404 -29.16 -10.30 15.92
C ALA A 404 -28.22 -9.80 17.02
N MET A 405 -26.98 -10.30 17.00
CA MET A 405 -25.95 -9.97 17.97
C MET A 405 -24.64 -9.77 17.24
N ILE A 406 -23.88 -8.75 17.62
CA ILE A 406 -22.54 -8.51 17.11
C ILE A 406 -21.50 -9.12 18.05
N SER A 407 -20.41 -9.64 17.48
CA SER A 407 -19.26 -10.17 18.22
C SER A 407 -18.04 -9.27 18.05
N GLY A 408 -17.14 -9.23 19.04
CA GLY A 408 -15.91 -8.43 18.97
C GLY A 408 -15.90 -7.20 19.87
N LEU A 409 -16.98 -6.98 20.64
CA LEU A 409 -17.00 -5.95 21.67
C LEU A 409 -16.06 -6.30 22.84
N ASP A 410 -15.21 -5.34 23.18
CA ASP A 410 -14.43 -5.25 24.41
C ASP A 410 -15.19 -4.44 25.48
N ALA A 411 -14.95 -4.72 26.77
CA ALA A 411 -15.57 -4.00 27.88
C ALA A 411 -15.41 -2.47 27.82
N ARG A 412 -14.34 -1.98 27.19
CA ARG A 412 -14.11 -0.54 26.97
C ARG A 412 -15.14 0.14 26.07
N HIS A 413 -15.85 -0.60 25.20
CA HIS A 413 -16.94 -0.04 24.41
C HIS A 413 -18.17 0.30 25.27
N GLY A 414 -18.34 -0.36 26.42
CA GLY A 414 -19.56 -0.28 27.24
C GLY A 414 -19.92 1.15 27.64
N THR A 415 -18.94 1.96 28.05
CA THR A 415 -19.18 3.38 28.41
C THR A 415 -19.70 4.20 27.22
N TYR A 416 -19.19 3.95 26.02
CA TYR A 416 -19.64 4.66 24.81
C TYR A 416 -21.01 4.15 24.38
N LEU A 417 -21.25 2.83 24.41
CA LEU A 417 -22.55 2.24 24.07
C LEU A 417 -23.65 2.69 25.03
N ALA A 418 -23.37 2.77 26.33
CA ALA A 418 -24.28 3.33 27.32
C ALA A 418 -24.63 4.79 27.00
N HIS A 419 -23.64 5.59 26.58
CA HIS A 419 -23.91 6.96 26.11
C HIS A 419 -24.81 6.97 24.88
N HIS A 420 -24.53 6.13 23.87
CA HIS A 420 -25.33 6.04 22.66
C HIS A 420 -26.79 5.63 22.97
N ARG A 421 -27.00 4.60 23.79
CA ARG A 421 -28.33 4.16 24.24
C ARG A 421 -29.10 5.26 24.97
N THR A 422 -28.42 6.10 25.73
CA THR A 422 -29.06 7.14 26.55
C THR A 422 -29.35 8.43 25.77
N HIS A 423 -28.47 8.82 24.83
CA HIS A 423 -28.49 10.16 24.22
C HIS A 423 -28.71 10.17 22.70
N CYS A 424 -28.68 9.01 22.04
CA CYS A 424 -28.73 8.92 20.58
C CYS A 424 -29.83 7.97 20.11
N PHE A 425 -29.95 6.80 20.75
CA PHE A 425 -30.95 5.80 20.43
C PHE A 425 -32.37 6.34 20.64
N VAL A 426 -33.23 6.12 19.65
CA VAL A 426 -34.65 6.45 19.68
C VAL A 426 -35.41 5.13 19.88
N PRO A 427 -35.89 4.82 21.09
CA PRO A 427 -36.51 3.53 21.38
C PRO A 427 -37.77 3.23 20.56
#